data_AF-A0A223RNH3-F1
#
_entry.id   AF-A0A223RNH3-F1
#
_cell.length_a   1.000
_cell.length_b   1.000
_cell.length_c   1.000
_cell.angle_alpha   90.00
_cell.angle_beta   90.00
_cell.angle_gamma   90.00
#
_symmetry.space_group_name_H-M   'P 1'
#
loop_
_entity.id
_entity.type
_entity.pdbx_description
1 polymer ?
#
loop_
_entity_poly.entity_id
_entity_poly.type
_entity_poly.pdbx_seq_one_letter_code
_entity_poly.pdbx_strand_id
1 'polypeptide(L)'
;MTGPEHFKTAQRLLDEAPEQGDQDRERTYVAYAQVHATLAQAAATAQAGGPIFNEEGEFVIGGMTEPQESAWKTVLDPEENKAE
;
A
#
# COMPACT_ATOMS: atom_id res chain seq x y z
N MET A 1 10.25 2.72 -2.94
CA MET A 1 9.00 2.47 -2.21
C MET A 1 8.24 1.40 -2.97
N THR A 2 8.04 0.28 -2.31
CA THR A 2 7.13 -0.82 -2.61
C THR A 2 5.78 -0.48 -1.98
N GLY A 3 4.64 -0.88 -2.56
CA GLY A 3 3.29 -0.41 -2.16
C GLY A 3 3.00 -0.16 -0.67
N PRO A 4 3.44 -1.04 0.26
CA PRO A 4 3.29 -0.84 1.70
C PRO A 4 3.86 0.48 2.27
N GLU A 5 4.99 0.98 1.77
CA GLU A 5 5.55 2.26 2.27
C GLU A 5 4.72 3.46 1.82
N HIS A 6 4.12 3.40 0.63
CA HIS A 6 3.17 4.41 0.18
C HIS A 6 1.91 4.39 1.05
N PHE A 7 1.40 3.22 1.40
CA PHE A 7 0.26 3.10 2.30
C PHE A 7 0.54 3.72 3.69
N LYS A 8 1.67 3.35 4.31
CA LYS A 8 2.11 3.94 5.59
C LYS A 8 2.25 5.46 5.53
N THR A 9 2.81 5.98 4.43
CA THR A 9 2.97 7.42 4.24
C THR A 9 1.62 8.12 4.08
N ALA A 10 0.67 7.52 3.35
CA ALA A 10 -0.68 8.06 3.20
C ALA A 10 -1.41 8.15 4.56
N GLN A 11 -1.33 7.10 5.38
CA GLN A 11 -1.93 7.07 6.71
C GLN A 11 -1.34 8.18 7.59
N ARG A 12 -0.01 8.28 7.65
CA ARG A 12 0.68 9.32 8.42
C ARG A 12 0.29 10.73 7.99
N LEU A 13 0.19 10.99 6.68
CA LEU A 13 -0.20 12.30 6.17
C LEU A 13 -1.65 12.65 6.52
N LEU A 14 -2.56 11.67 6.59
CA LEU A 14 -3.93 11.89 7.05
C LEU A 14 -3.98 12.18 8.55
N ASP A 15 -3.16 11.50 9.35
CA ASP A 15 -3.08 11.73 10.79
C ASP A 15 -2.46 13.10 11.12
N GLU A 16 -1.45 13.53 10.34
CA GLU A 16 -0.78 14.83 10.47
C GLU A 16 -1.62 16.01 9.90
N ALA A 17 -2.61 15.76 9.04
CA ALA A 17 -3.37 16.82 8.36
C ALA A 17 -4.16 17.74 9.33
N PRO A 18 -4.90 17.24 10.33
CA PRO A 18 -5.59 18.08 11.31
C PRO A 18 -4.64 18.91 12.19
N GLU A 19 -3.40 18.44 12.36
CA GLU A 19 -2.39 19.10 13.20
C GLU A 19 -1.79 20.35 12.53
N GLN A 20 -2.04 20.56 11.23
CA GLN A 20 -1.45 21.68 10.49
C GLN A 20 -2.01 23.04 10.91
N GLY A 21 -3.21 23.08 11.51
CA GLY A 21 -3.85 24.30 12.04
C GLY A 21 -4.18 25.38 10.98
N ASP A 22 -3.99 25.08 9.70
CA ASP A 22 -4.25 25.94 8.56
C ASP A 22 -4.95 25.13 7.45
N GLN A 23 -6.05 25.67 6.92
CA GLN A 23 -6.93 24.93 6.02
C GLN A 23 -6.27 24.60 4.68
N ASP A 24 -5.40 25.47 4.17
CA ASP A 24 -4.71 25.24 2.89
C ASP A 24 -3.58 24.20 3.05
N ARG A 25 -2.90 24.20 4.20
CA ARG A 25 -1.96 23.14 4.56
C ARG A 25 -2.64 21.80 4.79
N GLU A 26 -3.76 21.77 5.51
CA GLU A 26 -4.56 20.56 5.70
C GLU A 26 -4.94 19.94 4.34
N ARG A 27 -5.48 20.76 3.43
CA ARG A 27 -5.81 20.32 2.05
C ARG A 27 -4.60 19.78 1.30
N THR A 28 -3.43 20.40 1.48
CA THR A 28 -2.18 19.95 0.84
C THR A 28 -1.75 18.58 1.35
N TYR A 29 -1.83 18.34 2.67
CA TYR A 29 -1.51 17.04 3.27
C TYR A 29 -2.48 15.95 2.81
N VAL A 30 -3.78 16.26 2.75
CA VAL A 30 -4.79 15.34 2.21
C VAL A 30 -4.50 15.00 0.75
N ALA A 31 -4.14 15.98 -0.08
CA ALA A 31 -3.79 15.74 -1.47
C ALA A 31 -2.55 14.82 -1.61
N TYR A 32 -1.52 15.03 -0.80
CA TYR A 32 -0.36 14.14 -0.77
C TYR A 32 -0.71 12.73 -0.30
N ALA A 33 -1.55 12.60 0.72
CA ALA A 33 -2.03 11.30 1.17
C ALA A 33 -2.76 10.54 0.05
N GLN A 34 -3.61 11.21 -0.72
CA GLN A 34 -4.32 10.63 -1.86
C GLN A 34 -3.37 10.13 -2.96
N VAL A 35 -2.30 10.87 -3.27
CA VAL A 35 -1.27 10.42 -4.23
C VAL A 35 -0.61 9.15 -3.74
N HIS A 36 -0.19 9.12 -2.47
CA HIS A 36 0.42 7.94 -1.87
C HIS A 36 -0.55 6.74 -1.82
N ALA A 37 -1.82 6.94 -1.47
CA ALA A 37 -2.83 5.89 -1.48
C ALA A 37 -3.05 5.31 -2.88
N THR A 38 -3.05 6.16 -3.91
CA THR A 38 -3.18 5.73 -5.31
C THR A 38 -1.98 4.88 -5.75
N LEU A 39 -0.76 5.29 -5.38
CA LEU A 39 0.45 4.52 -5.67
C LEU A 39 0.48 3.18 -4.93
N ALA A 40 0.02 3.15 -3.67
CA ALA A 40 -0.14 1.93 -2.90
C ALA A 40 -1.14 0.98 -3.56
N GLN A 41 -2.30 1.49 -3.99
CA GLN A 41 -3.31 0.71 -4.71
C GLN A 41 -2.78 0.15 -6.04
N ALA A 42 -2.08 0.97 -6.83
CA ALA A 42 -1.49 0.52 -8.08
C ALA A 42 -0.45 -0.58 -7.87
N ALA A 43 0.39 -0.45 -6.83
CA ALA A 43 1.36 -1.48 -6.46
C ALA A 43 0.68 -2.77 -6.00
N ALA A 44 -0.34 -2.69 -5.13
CA ALA A 44 -1.12 -3.86 -4.70
C ALA A 44 -1.76 -4.57 -5.89
N THR A 45 -2.32 -3.81 -6.83
CA THR A 45 -2.94 -4.35 -8.06
C THR A 45 -1.90 -5.04 -8.94
N ALA A 46 -0.72 -4.45 -9.12
CA ALA A 46 0.35 -5.06 -9.91
C ALA A 46 0.90 -6.34 -9.25
N GLN A 47 1.00 -6.36 -7.92
CA GLN A 47 1.53 -7.49 -7.14
C GLN A 47 0.52 -8.63 -6.98
N ALA A 48 -0.77 -8.32 -6.93
CA ALA A 48 -1.83 -9.33 -6.95
C ALA A 48 -1.86 -10.16 -8.23
N GLY A 49 -1.08 -9.76 -9.25
CA GLY A 49 -0.91 -10.45 -10.52
C GLY A 49 -2.10 -10.27 -11.45
N GLY A 50 -1.80 -10.21 -12.74
CA GLY A 50 -2.78 -10.39 -13.81
C GLY A 50 -2.81 -11.86 -14.28
N PRO A 51 -3.66 -12.20 -15.25
CA PRO A 51 -3.56 -13.46 -15.99
C PRO A 51 -2.12 -13.77 -16.36
N ILE A 52 -1.58 -14.90 -15.90
CA ILE A 52 -0.30 -15.41 -16.39
C ILE A 52 -0.58 -16.75 -17.06
N PHE A 53 0.08 -17.01 -18.18
CA PHE A 53 0.12 -18.35 -18.76
C PHE A 53 1.38 -19.05 -18.23
N ASN A 54 1.25 -20.25 -17.69
CA ASN A 54 2.40 -21.09 -17.34
C ASN A 54 3.10 -21.61 -18.61
N GLU A 55 4.20 -22.35 -18.44
CA GLU A 55 4.96 -22.94 -19.56
C GLU A 55 4.10 -23.92 -20.40
N GLU A 56 3.02 -24.46 -19.82
CA GLU A 56 2.03 -25.29 -20.51
C GLU A 56 0.94 -24.49 -21.24
N GLY A 57 0.91 -23.16 -21.14
CA GLY A 57 -0.10 -22.31 -21.76
C GLY A 57 -1.45 -22.29 -21.04
N GLU A 58 -1.52 -22.78 -19.80
CA GLU A 58 -2.70 -22.73 -18.95
C GLU A 58 -2.79 -21.39 -18.21
N PHE A 59 -4.02 -20.89 -18.08
CA PHE A 59 -4.31 -19.69 -17.31
C PHE A 59 -4.11 -19.97 -15.82
N VAL A 60 -3.13 -19.32 -15.21
CA VAL A 60 -2.90 -19.32 -13.77
C VAL A 60 -3.06 -17.91 -13.21
N ILE A 61 -3.71 -17.81 -12.05
CA ILE A 61 -3.73 -16.57 -11.28
C ILE A 61 -2.40 -16.51 -10.53
N GLY A 62 -1.46 -15.69 -10.98
CA GLY A 62 -0.27 -15.39 -10.19
C GLY A 62 -0.67 -14.56 -8.98
N GLY A 63 -0.42 -15.06 -7.77
CA GLY A 63 -0.62 -14.30 -6.55
C GLY A 63 0.59 -13.42 -6.20
N MET A 64 0.45 -12.64 -5.12
CA MET A 64 1.61 -12.00 -4.48
C MET A 64 2.64 -13.06 -4.11
N THR A 65 3.92 -12.72 -4.25
CA THR A 65 5.00 -13.56 -3.71
C THR A 65 5.00 -13.51 -2.18
N GLU A 66 5.54 -14.55 -1.51
CA GLU A 66 5.63 -14.55 -0.04
C GLU A 66 6.27 -13.27 0.54
N PRO A 67 7.35 -12.70 -0.03
CA PRO A 67 7.89 -11.42 0.43
C PRO A 67 6.92 -10.24 0.28
N GLN A 68 6.13 -10.20 -0.81
CA GLN A 68 5.13 -9.15 -1.03
C GLN A 68 3.99 -9.27 -0.03
N GLU A 69 3.51 -10.50 0.21
CA GLU A 69 2.46 -10.77 1.19
C GLU A 69 2.90 -10.38 2.61
N SER A 70 4.12 -10.78 3.01
CA SER A 70 4.71 -10.40 4.30
C SER A 70 4.79 -8.89 4.48
N ALA A 71 5.25 -8.17 3.44
CA ALA A 71 5.35 -6.71 3.49
C ALA A 71 3.99 -6.03 3.70
N TRP A 72 2.92 -6.51 3.03
CA TRP A 72 1.57 -6.00 3.26
C TRP A 72 0.99 -6.36 4.62
N LYS A 73 1.25 -7.57 5.14
CA LYS A 73 0.84 -7.96 6.49
C LYS A 73 1.39 -6.98 7.55
N THR A 74 2.64 -6.55 7.42
CA THR A 74 3.25 -5.59 8.37
C THR A 74 2.57 -4.22 8.44
N VAL A 75 1.78 -3.84 7.44
CA VAL A 75 1.09 -2.54 7.42
C VAL A 75 -0.40 -2.64 7.70
N LEU A 76 -0.98 -3.84 7.56
CA LEU A 76 -2.39 -4.11 7.83
C LEU A 76 -2.62 -4.58 9.27
N ASP A 77 -1.67 -5.32 9.85
CA ASP A 77 -1.70 -5.74 11.26
C ASP A 77 -0.35 -5.42 11.94
N PRO A 78 -0.17 -4.18 12.43
CA PRO A 78 1.08 -3.79 13.10
C PRO A 78 1.24 -4.41 14.50
N GLU A 79 0.20 -4.99 15.10
CA GLU A 79 0.24 -5.59 16.44
C GLU A 79 0.59 -7.09 16.40
N GLU A 80 0.20 -7.81 15.36
CA GLU A 80 0.58 -9.23 15.17
C GLU A 80 2.11 -9.41 15.02
N ASN A 81 2.83 -8.41 14.51
CA ASN A 81 4.30 -8.41 14.40
C ASN A 81 5.06 -8.08 15.71
N LYS A 82 4.39 -7.83 16.83
CA LYS A 82 5.05 -7.60 18.14
C LYS A 82 5.14 -8.85 19.02
N ALA A 83 4.61 -9.99 18.55
CA ALA A 83 4.42 -11.19 19.36
C ALA A 83 5.43 -12.33 19.09
N GLU A 84 6.46 -12.12 18.27
CA GLU A 84 7.56 -13.08 18.06
C GLU A 84 8.89 -12.62 18.68
#